data_AF-A0A6V8PN08-F1
#
_entry.id   AF-A0A6V8PN08-F1
#
_cell.length_a   1.000
_cell.length_b   1.000
_cell.length_c   1.000
_cell.angle_alpha   90.00
_cell.angle_beta   90.00
_cell.angle_gamma   90.00
#
_symmetry.space_group_name_H-M   'P 1'
#
loop_
_entity.id
_entity.type
_entity.pdbx_description
1 polymer ?
#
loop_
_entity_poly.entity_id
_entity_poly.type
_entity_poly.pdbx_seq_one_letter_code
_entity_poly.pdbx_strand_id
1 'polypeptide(L)' 'MKILIASGGTGGHLYPALALADALKEKDDHAQVVLVGSEEGMEARIVPS' A
#
# COMPACT_ATOMS: atom_id res chain seq x y z
N MET A 1 -13.60 7.17 -1.81
CA MET A 1 -13.77 5.75 -1.37
C MET A 1 -12.80 5.43 -0.21
N LYS A 2 -13.03 4.41 0.65
CA LYS A 2 -12.03 3.99 1.68
C LYS A 2 -11.57 2.56 1.42
N ILE A 3 -10.26 2.36 1.29
CA ILE A 3 -9.64 1.08 0.95
C ILE A 3 -8.51 0.78 1.94
N LEU A 4 -8.46 -0.47 2.40
CA LEU A 4 -7.35 -1.01 3.16
C LEU A 4 -6.67 -2.10 2.31
N ILE A 5 -5.35 -1.99 2.16
CA ILE A 5 -4.53 -2.96 1.43
C ILE A 5 -3.61 -3.63 2.45
N ALA A 6 -3.86 -4.89 2.73
CA ALA A 6 -2.96 -5.71 3.54
C ALA A 6 -1.93 -6.37 2.61
N SER A 7 -0.66 -6.01 2.75
CA SER A 7 0.44 -6.57 1.97
C SER A 7 1.72 -6.56 2.82
N GLY A 8 2.53 -7.61 2.71
CA GLY A 8 3.75 -7.72 3.50
C GLY A 8 4.71 -8.78 2.99
N GLY A 9 5.94 -8.75 3.51
CA GLY A 9 7.02 -9.66 3.17
C GLY A 9 8.15 -8.98 2.39
N THR A 10 8.41 -9.44 1.17
CA THR A 10 9.42 -8.84 0.28
C THR A 10 8.75 -7.87 -0.71
N GLY A 11 9.43 -7.46 -1.78
CA GLY A 11 8.87 -6.57 -2.80
C GLY A 11 7.74 -7.18 -3.65
N GLY A 12 7.64 -8.51 -3.73
CA GLY A 12 6.77 -9.19 -4.69
C GLY A 12 5.29 -8.85 -4.58
N HIS A 13 4.79 -8.62 -3.36
CA HIS A 13 3.41 -8.17 -3.10
C HIS A 13 3.33 -6.69 -2.72
N LEU A 14 4.40 -6.11 -2.18
CA LEU A 14 4.44 -4.72 -1.77
C LEU A 14 4.37 -3.76 -2.97
N TYR A 15 5.19 -3.96 -4.00
CA TYR A 15 5.19 -3.06 -5.16
C TYR A 15 3.87 -3.10 -5.94
N PRO A 16 3.24 -4.26 -6.19
CA PRO A 16 1.90 -4.28 -6.78
C PRO A 16 0.85 -3.59 -5.92
N ALA A 17 0.92 -3.73 -4.58
CA ALA A 17 0.01 -3.04 -3.66
C ALA A 17 0.16 -1.50 -3.74
N LEU A 18 1.40 -1.00 -3.82
CA LEU A 18 1.68 0.43 -4.00
C LEU A 18 1.18 0.92 -5.37
N ALA A 19 1.47 0.20 -6.45
CA ALA A 19 1.01 0.55 -7.79
C ALA A 19 -0.53 0.60 -7.88
N LEU A 20 -1.22 -0.33 -7.20
CA LEU A 20 -2.68 -0.33 -7.11
C LEU A 20 -3.18 0.88 -6.30
N ALA A 21 -2.53 1.22 -5.19
CA ALA A 21 -2.87 2.38 -4.37
C ALA A 21 -2.78 3.68 -5.18
N ASP A 22 -1.73 3.84 -5.99
CA ASP A 22 -1.54 5.02 -6.83
C ASP A 22 -2.59 5.08 -7.95
N ALA A 23 -2.85 3.97 -8.64
CA ALA A 23 -3.89 3.90 -9.67
C ALA A 23 -5.30 4.18 -9.12
N LEU A 24 -5.57 3.83 -7.86
CA LEU A 24 -6.85 4.14 -7.20
C LEU A 24 -6.98 5.64 -6.89
N LYS A 25 -5.90 6.30 -6.48
CA LYS A 25 -5.88 7.76 -6.25
C LYS A 25 -6.04 8.54 -7.55
N GLU A 26 -5.46 8.07 -8.65
CA GLU A 26 -5.64 8.69 -9.99
C GLU A 26 -7.10 8.61 -10.48
N LYS A 27 -7.85 7.59 -10.05
CA LYS A 27 -9.25 7.40 -10.45
C LYS A 27 -10.26 8.17 -9.60
N ASP A 28 -9.93 8.41 -8.33
CA ASP A 28 -10.79 9.08 -7.36
C ASP A 28 -9.92 9.91 -6.42
N ASP A 29 -9.89 11.23 -6.61
CA ASP A 29 -9.15 12.18 -5.76
C ASP A 29 -9.62 12.14 -4.29
N HIS A 30 -10.81 11.58 -4.01
CA HIS A 30 -11.33 11.38 -2.66
C HIS A 30 -11.09 9.96 -2.13
N ALA A 31 -10.31 9.13 -2.83
CA ALA A 31 -9.90 7.83 -2.34
C ALA A 31 -8.93 7.96 -1.16
N GLN A 32 -9.25 7.28 -0.07
CA GLN A 32 -8.37 7.09 1.08
C GLN A 32 -7.86 5.66 1.05
N VAL A 33 -6.56 5.50 0.89
CA VAL A 33 -5.89 4.20 0.86
C VAL A 33 -5.00 4.08 2.10
N VAL A 34 -5.23 3.04 2.89
CA VAL A 34 -4.40 2.66 4.03
C VAL A 34 -3.69 1.36 3.69
N LEU A 35 -2.36 1.35 3.79
CA LEU A 35 -1.56 0.15 3.63
C LEU A 35 -1.23 -0.43 5.00
N VAL A 36 -1.43 -1.73 5.19
CA VAL A 36 -1.11 -2.45 6.42
C VAL A 36 -0.14 -3.58 6.08
N GLY A 37 0.96 -3.65 6.83
CA GLY A 37 1.97 -4.69 6.68
C GLY A 37 2.64 -5.02 8.02
N SER A 38 3.72 -5.80 7.99
CA SER A 38 4.48 -6.20 9.16
C SER A 38 5.54 -5.16 9.53
N GLU A 39 5.86 -5.04 10.82
CA GLU A 39 6.99 -4.23 11.31
C GLU A 39 8.36 -4.83 10.95
N GLU A 40 8.42 -6.12 10.59
CA GLU A 40 9.67 -6.82 10.29
C GLU A 40 9.99 -6.88 8.78
N GLY A 41 9.02 -6.58 7.92
CA GLY A 41 9.12 -6.76 6.48
C GLY A 41 9.75 -5.58 5.72
N MET A 42 9.87 -5.74 4.41
CA MET A 42 10.38 -4.69 3.52
C MET A 42 9.49 -3.43 3.56
N GLU A 43 8.20 -3.62 3.80
CA GLU A 43 7.21 -2.57 4.01
C GLU A 43 7.62 -1.56 5.09
N ALA A 44 8.20 -2.01 6.21
CA ALA A 44 8.59 -1.14 7.33
C ALA A 44 9.75 -0.20 6.98
N ARG A 45 10.49 -0.49 5.89
CA ARG A 45 11.60 0.33 5.40
C ARG A 45 11.20 1.27 4.27
N ILE A 46 10.17 0.90 3.50
CA ILE A 46 9.79 1.57 2.25
C ILE A 46 8.58 2.46 2.45
N VAL A 47 7.65 2.05 3.31
CA VAL A 47 6.42 2.79 3.58
C VAL A 47 6.60 3.58 4.87
N PRO A 48 6.46 4.91 4.83
CA PRO A 48 6.55 5.73 6.04
C PRO A 48 5.35 5.44 6.97
N SER A 49 5.63 5.47 8.29
CA SER A 49 4.66 5.32 9.38
C SER A 49 3.91 6.61 9.68
#